data_AF-A0A2M6W668-F1
#
_entry.id   AF-A0A2M6W668-F1
#
_cell.length_a   1.000
_cell.length_b   1.000
_cell.length_c   1.000
_cell.angle_alpha   90.00
_cell.angle_beta   90.00
_cell.angle_gamma   90.00
#
_symmetry.space_group_name_H-M   'P 1'
#
loop_
_entity.id
_entity.type
_entity.pdbx_description
1 polymer ?
#
loop_
_entity_poly.entity_id
_entity_poly.type
_entity_poly.pdbx_seq_one_letter_code
_entity_poly.pdbx_strand_id
1 'polypeptide(L)'
;MSIFHLFELSYWFQQPFIARQWSLRGWVIILLILVFVGIVGKIWQLKQSEKVVRQIFNRLSNISLIVGLLGLLWLFFRQQQVPFFAWRFWLVLLFGGLLWSIVRTIIFLVRRYPEIKVEKAEKALKDRYLPKK
;
A
#
# COMPACT_ATOMS: atom_id res chain seq x y z
N MET A 1 -9.27 20.67 20.45
CA MET A 1 -8.90 21.26 19.14
C MET A 1 -10.08 21.10 18.21
N SER A 2 -10.45 22.17 17.51
CA SER A 2 -11.59 22.15 16.59
C SER A 2 -11.24 21.35 15.32
N ILE A 3 -12.14 20.48 14.86
CA ILE A 3 -11.96 19.60 13.69
C ILE A 3 -11.69 20.41 12.40
N PHE A 4 -12.10 21.68 12.38
CA PHE A 4 -11.91 22.58 11.23
C PHE A 4 -10.45 22.84 10.86
N HIS A 5 -9.49 22.71 11.79
CA HIS A 5 -8.06 22.87 11.48
C HIS A 5 -7.50 21.77 10.56
N LEU A 6 -8.20 20.66 10.39
CA LEU A 6 -7.79 19.60 9.45
C LEU A 6 -7.95 20.02 7.98
N PHE A 7 -8.80 21.02 7.71
CA PHE A 7 -9.04 21.55 6.36
C PHE A 7 -8.13 22.72 6.01
N GLU A 8 -7.38 23.26 6.97
CA GLU A 8 -6.43 24.34 6.70
C GLU A 8 -5.17 23.78 6.02
N LEU A 9 -4.85 24.29 4.82
CA LEU A 9 -3.61 23.92 4.12
C LEU A 9 -2.38 24.16 5.00
N SER A 10 -2.35 25.24 5.77
CA SER A 10 -1.25 25.56 6.68
C SER A 10 -0.92 24.44 7.66
N TYR A 11 -1.91 23.68 8.14
CA TYR A 11 -1.71 22.56 9.05
C TYR A 11 -0.83 21.45 8.45
N TRP A 12 -0.99 21.18 7.15
CA TRP A 12 -0.30 20.10 6.45
C TRP A 12 1.12 20.46 6.01
N PHE A 13 1.35 21.74 5.73
CA PHE A 13 2.64 22.29 5.30
C PHE A 13 3.50 22.80 6.47
N GLN A 14 3.02 22.70 7.71
CA GLN A 14 3.79 23.01 8.91
C GLN A 14 4.62 21.81 9.39
N GLN A 15 5.82 22.10 9.90
CA GLN A 15 6.68 21.13 10.54
C GLN A 15 6.06 20.70 11.89
N PRO A 16 5.76 19.40 12.08
CA PRO A 16 5.26 18.92 13.34
C PRO A 16 6.36 18.94 14.41
N PHE A 17 5.97 19.20 15.66
CA PHE A 17 6.85 19.02 16.81
C PHE A 17 7.43 17.60 16.86
N ILE A 18 8.62 17.47 17.45
CA ILE A 18 9.31 16.19 17.67
C ILE A 18 8.35 15.22 18.37
N ALA A 19 8.23 14.01 17.82
CA ALA A 19 7.37 12.99 18.42
C ALA A 19 7.95 12.56 19.78
N ARG A 20 7.19 12.75 20.85
CA ARG A 20 7.58 12.34 22.21
C ARG A 20 7.20 10.87 22.48
N GLN A 21 8.15 10.14 23.06
CA GLN A 21 8.11 8.74 23.53
C GLN A 21 6.95 7.86 23.01
N TRP A 22 5.74 7.99 23.56
CA TRP A 22 4.59 7.16 23.19
C TRP A 22 4.15 7.31 21.73
N SER A 23 4.10 8.55 21.23
CA SER A 23 3.72 8.82 19.84
C SER A 23 4.76 8.27 18.86
N LEU A 24 6.04 8.43 19.18
CA LEU A 24 7.13 7.92 18.34
C LEU A 24 7.08 6.39 18.25
N ARG A 25 6.97 5.71 19.39
CA ARG A 25 6.86 4.24 19.44
C ARG A 25 5.66 3.73 18.65
N GLY A 26 4.49 4.36 18.80
CA GLY A 26 3.29 4.01 18.04
C GLY A 26 3.50 4.10 16.53
N TRP A 27 4.06 5.21 16.05
CA TRP A 27 4.36 5.38 14.62
C TRP A 27 5.38 4.36 14.11
N VAL A 28 6.46 4.11 14.85
CA VAL A 28 7.47 3.11 14.48
C VAL A 28 6.86 1.72 14.39
N ILE A 29 6.05 1.32 15.37
CA ILE A 29 5.38 0.01 15.38
C ILE A 29 4.45 -0.13 14.17
N ILE A 30 3.60 0.87 13.91
CA ILE A 30 2.66 0.84 12.77
C ILE A 30 3.42 0.70 11.45
N LEU A 31 4.49 1.47 11.26
CA LEU A 31 5.30 1.43 10.04
C LEU A 31 6.06 0.11 9.89
N LEU A 32 6.60 -0.44 10.99
CA LEU A 32 7.24 -1.76 10.99
C LEU A 32 6.25 -2.87 10.65
N ILE A 33 5.03 -2.83 11.20
CA ILE A 33 3.97 -3.77 10.84
C ILE A 33 3.68 -3.67 9.34
N LEU A 34 3.64 -2.46 8.78
CA LEU A 34 3.37 -2.24 7.37
C LEU A 34 4.48 -2.82 6.46
N VAL A 35 5.75 -2.67 6.87
CA VAL A 35 6.88 -3.33 6.21
C VAL A 35 6.75 -4.85 6.33
N PHE A 36 6.46 -5.36 7.53
CA PHE A 36 6.32 -6.79 7.78
C PHE A 36 5.22 -7.42 6.92
N VAL A 37 4.04 -6.79 6.85
CA VAL A 37 2.94 -7.21 5.97
C VAL A 37 3.37 -7.21 4.50
N GLY A 38 4.16 -6.22 4.08
CA GLY A 38 4.72 -6.18 2.73
C GLY A 38 5.67 -7.34 2.43
N ILE A 39 6.53 -7.72 3.38
CA ILE A 39 7.43 -8.87 3.24
C ILE A 39 6.64 -10.18 3.19
N VAL A 40 5.71 -10.39 4.12
CA VAL A 40 4.86 -11.58 4.18
C VAL A 40 4.05 -11.73 2.89
N GLY A 41 3.48 -10.63 2.38
CA GLY A 41 2.75 -10.62 1.12
C GLY A 41 3.63 -11.02 -0.08
N LYS A 42 4.90 -10.60 -0.13
CA LYS A 42 5.87 -11.04 -1.14
C LYS A 42 6.18 -12.53 -1.03
N ILE A 43 6.31 -13.07 0.17
CA ILE A 43 6.55 -14.51 0.38
C ILE A 43 5.32 -15.31 -0.08
N TRP A 44 4.11 -14.89 0.28
CA TRP A 44 2.87 -15.55 -0.17
C TRP A 44 2.65 -15.45 -1.68
N GLN A 45 3.06 -14.35 -2.31
CA GLN A 45 3.06 -14.21 -3.76
C GLN A 45 3.85 -15.35 -4.44
N LEU A 46 5.00 -15.76 -3.88
CA LEU A 46 5.83 -16.81 -4.45
C LEU A 46 5.16 -18.18 -4.38
N LYS A 47 4.32 -18.41 -3.36
CA LYS A 47 3.57 -19.66 -3.18
C LYS A 47 2.32 -19.75 -4.05
N GLN A 48 1.90 -18.65 -4.69
CA GLN A 48 0.62 -18.60 -5.39
C GLN A 48 0.72 -19.03 -6.86
N SER A 49 -0.05 -20.04 -7.25
CA SER A 49 -0.11 -20.58 -8.61
C SER A 49 -0.97 -19.72 -9.53
N GLU A 50 -2.03 -19.11 -8.99
CA GLU A 50 -2.91 -18.24 -9.76
C GLU A 50 -2.25 -16.90 -10.11
N LYS A 51 -2.03 -16.65 -11.40
CA LYS A 51 -1.43 -15.40 -11.91
C LYS A 51 -2.15 -14.14 -11.42
N VAL A 52 -3.48 -14.19 -11.29
CA VAL A 52 -4.30 -13.04 -10.87
C VAL A 52 -4.05 -12.69 -9.41
N VAL A 53 -4.15 -13.70 -8.54
CA VAL A 53 -3.92 -13.54 -7.11
C VAL A 53 -2.46 -13.14 -6.85
N ARG A 54 -1.51 -13.73 -7.59
CA ARG A 54 -0.10 -13.34 -7.56
C ARG A 54 0.12 -11.86 -7.91
N GLN A 55 -0.58 -11.35 -8.92
CA GLN A 55 -0.46 -9.93 -9.32
C GLN A 55 -1.03 -8.99 -8.26
N ILE A 56 -2.11 -9.38 -7.60
CA ILE A 56 -2.73 -8.62 -6.49
C ILE A 56 -1.76 -8.53 -5.31
N PHE A 57 -1.22 -9.67 -4.85
CA PHE A 57 -0.25 -9.69 -3.78
C PHE A 57 1.01 -8.89 -4.13
N ASN A 58 1.50 -8.95 -5.37
CA ASN A 58 2.64 -8.15 -5.79
C ASN A 58 2.40 -6.64 -5.64
N ARG A 59 1.23 -6.15 -6.09
CA ARG A 59 0.87 -4.73 -6.02
C ARG A 59 0.74 -4.26 -4.57
N LEU A 60 -0.01 -4.99 -3.76
CA LEU A 60 -0.22 -4.65 -2.34
C LEU A 60 1.09 -4.73 -1.55
N SER A 61 1.90 -5.76 -1.78
CA SER A 61 3.17 -5.95 -1.07
C SER A 61 4.17 -4.86 -1.42
N ASN A 62 4.33 -4.52 -2.71
CA ASN A 62 5.25 -3.47 -3.12
C ASN A 62 4.85 -2.11 -2.54
N ILE A 63 3.55 -1.78 -2.55
CA ILE A 63 3.08 -0.49 -2.02
C ILE A 63 3.18 -0.44 -0.50
N SER A 64 2.87 -1.53 0.20
CA SER A 64 3.10 -1.63 1.64
C SER A 64 4.59 -1.48 1.97
N LEU A 65 5.49 -2.11 1.23
CA LEU A 65 6.93 -1.96 1.44
C LEU A 65 7.40 -0.51 1.20
N ILE A 66 6.97 0.12 0.10
CA ILE A 66 7.33 1.49 -0.23
C ILE A 66 6.83 2.45 0.85
N VAL A 67 5.56 2.33 1.25
CA VAL A 67 4.95 3.20 2.26
C VAL A 67 5.56 2.98 3.64
N GLY A 68 5.84 1.74 4.01
CA GLY A 68 6.50 1.41 5.28
C GLY A 68 7.94 1.96 5.34
N LEU A 69 8.74 1.73 4.29
CA LEU A 69 10.12 2.20 4.23
C LEU A 69 10.22 3.73 4.14
N LEU A 70 9.45 4.36 3.23
CA LEU A 70 9.41 5.82 3.12
C LEU A 70 8.84 6.47 4.39
N GLY A 71 7.88 5.82 5.06
CA GLY A 71 7.35 6.29 6.33
C GLY A 71 8.38 6.24 7.46
N LEU A 72 9.22 5.20 7.52
CA LEU A 72 10.33 5.13 8.47
C LEU A 72 11.38 6.20 8.20
N LEU A 73 11.72 6.40 6.92
CA LEU A 73 12.64 7.46 6.48
C LEU A 73 12.10 8.85 6.83
N TRP A 74 10.81 9.09 6.61
CA TRP A 74 10.13 10.33 6.99
C TRP A 74 10.16 10.55 8.50
N LEU A 75 9.94 9.50 9.30
CA LEU A 75 10.01 9.58 10.76
C LEU A 75 11.43 9.97 11.22
N PHE A 76 12.46 9.43 10.57
CA PHE A 76 13.85 9.83 10.81
C PHE A 76 14.09 11.31 10.49
N PHE A 77 13.66 11.79 9.31
CA PHE A 77 13.78 13.21 8.94
C PHE A 77 13.01 14.14 9.89
N ARG A 78 11.86 13.70 10.39
CA ARG A 78 11.10 14.41 11.41
C ARG A 78 11.88 14.54 12.72
N GLN A 79 12.59 13.48 13.14
CA GLN A 79 13.41 13.52 14.35
C GLN A 79 14.62 14.44 14.20
N GLN A 80 15.24 14.44 13.02
CA GLN A 80 16.35 15.34 12.65
C GLN A 80 15.90 16.76 12.31
N GLN A 81 14.60 17.05 12.40
CA GLN A 81 14.01 18.35 12.08
C GLN A 81 14.38 18.89 10.70
N VAL A 82 14.60 18.00 9.71
CA VAL A 82 15.00 18.41 8.36
C VAL A 82 13.85 19.24 7.74
N PRO A 83 14.11 20.49 7.32
CA PRO A 83 13.09 21.33 6.72
C PRO A 83 12.54 20.66 5.44
N PHE A 84 11.26 20.90 5.13
CA PHE A 84 10.49 20.30 4.02
C PHE A 84 10.21 18.79 4.12
N PHE A 85 11.21 17.96 4.43
CA PHE A 85 11.05 16.51 4.53
C PHE A 85 10.27 16.06 5.77
N ALA A 86 10.26 16.85 6.83
CA ALA A 86 9.49 16.57 8.05
C ALA A 86 8.00 16.93 7.95
N TRP A 87 7.52 17.50 6.84
CA TRP A 87 6.14 17.99 6.72
C TRP A 87 5.09 16.87 6.79
N ARG A 88 3.92 17.20 7.36
CA ARG A 88 2.78 16.26 7.48
C ARG A 88 2.21 15.88 6.12
N PHE A 89 2.40 16.72 5.10
CA PHE A 89 2.02 16.47 3.71
C PHE A 89 2.45 15.07 3.21
N TRP A 90 3.67 14.64 3.54
CA TRP A 90 4.18 13.32 3.13
C TRP A 90 3.35 12.17 3.66
N LEU A 91 2.77 12.28 4.87
CA LEU A 91 1.88 11.26 5.41
C LEU A 91 0.60 11.14 4.57
N VAL A 92 0.01 12.27 4.14
CA VAL A 92 -1.19 12.26 3.29
C VAL A 92 -0.87 11.60 1.96
N LEU A 93 0.28 11.91 1.37
CA LEU A 93 0.68 11.33 0.09
C LEU A 93 0.92 9.81 0.22
N LEU A 94 1.62 9.38 1.27
CA LEU A 94 1.90 7.96 1.51
C LEU A 94 0.63 7.17 1.83
N PHE A 95 -0.17 7.61 2.82
CA PHE A 95 -1.41 6.92 3.21
C PHE A 95 -2.50 7.05 2.15
N GLY A 96 -2.60 8.19 1.47
CA GLY A 96 -3.52 8.39 0.35
C GLY A 96 -3.18 7.49 -0.84
N GLY A 97 -1.88 7.35 -1.17
CA GLY A 97 -1.42 6.40 -2.18
C GLY A 97 -1.71 4.94 -1.81
N LEU A 98 -1.55 4.59 -0.53
CA LEU A 98 -1.88 3.26 -0.01
C LEU A 98 -3.38 2.97 -0.14
N LEU A 99 -4.24 3.88 0.33
CA LEU A 99 -5.69 3.79 0.21
C LEU A 99 -6.15 3.67 -1.24
N TRP A 100 -5.61 4.52 -2.13
CA TRP A 100 -5.91 4.48 -3.56
C TRP A 100 -5.58 3.12 -4.18
N SER A 101 -4.43 2.54 -3.82
CA SER A 101 -4.05 1.21 -4.30
C SER A 101 -4.99 0.12 -3.79
N ILE A 102 -5.42 0.18 -2.53
CA ILE A 102 -6.40 -0.77 -1.97
C ILE A 102 -7.70 -0.68 -2.77
N VAL A 103 -8.23 0.53 -2.98
CA VAL A 103 -9.46 0.75 -3.77
C VAL A 103 -9.31 0.20 -5.18
N ARG A 104 -8.19 0.50 -5.86
CA ARG A 104 -7.92 -0.02 -7.22
C ARG A 104 -7.83 -1.55 -7.25
N THR A 105 -7.30 -2.15 -6.20
CA THR A 105 -7.21 -3.61 -6.08
C THR A 105 -8.59 -4.24 -5.86
N ILE A 106 -9.44 -3.62 -5.05
CA ILE A 106 -10.83 -4.06 -4.85
C ILE A 106 -11.62 -3.96 -6.16
N ILE A 107 -11.53 -2.83 -6.87
CA ILE A 107 -12.20 -2.65 -8.17
C ILE A 107 -11.72 -3.72 -9.17
N PHE A 108 -10.42 -4.01 -9.20
CA PHE A 108 -9.86 -5.07 -10.04
C PHE A 108 -10.41 -6.45 -9.65
N LEU A 109 -10.53 -6.75 -8.36
CA LEU A 109 -11.05 -8.03 -7.88
C LEU A 109 -12.56 -8.18 -8.17
N VAL A 110 -13.34 -7.11 -8.10
CA VAL A 110 -14.79 -7.18 -8.37
C VAL A 110 -15.09 -7.21 -9.87
N ARG A 111 -14.41 -6.38 -10.68
CA ARG A 111 -14.70 -6.27 -12.13
C ARG A 111 -13.93 -7.26 -12.97
N ARG A 112 -12.62 -7.42 -12.74
CA ARG A 112 -11.73 -8.15 -13.66
C ARG A 112 -11.62 -9.64 -13.34
N TYR A 113 -11.79 -10.02 -12.08
CA TYR A 113 -11.75 -11.43 -11.67
C TYR A 113 -12.82 -12.32 -12.33
N PRO A 114 -14.11 -11.93 -12.45
CA PRO A 114 -15.11 -12.76 -13.12
C PRO A 114 -14.80 -12.95 -14.61
N GLU A 115 -14.34 -11.91 -15.30
CA GLU A 115 -13.94 -11.98 -16.72
C GLU A 115 -12.80 -12.99 -16.95
N ILE A 116 -11.78 -13.00 -16.08
CA ILE A 116 -10.66 -13.94 -16.19
C ILE A 116 -11.11 -15.39 -15.93
N LYS A 117 -12.11 -15.62 -15.08
CA LYS A 117 -12.68 -16.96 -14.89
C LYS A 117 -13.40 -17.44 -16.15
N VAL A 118 -14.16 -16.56 -16.81
CA VAL A 118 -14.85 -16.89 -18.07
C VAL A 118 -13.85 -17.18 -19.19
N GLU A 119 -12.84 -16.34 -19.37
CA GLU A 119 -11.78 -16.57 -20.38
C GLU A 119 -11.01 -17.87 -20.14
N LYS A 120 -10.75 -18.24 -18.88
CA LYS A 120 -10.13 -19.53 -18.54
C LYS A 120 -11.05 -20.70 -18.87
N ALA A 121 -12.35 -20.58 -18.62
CA ALA A 121 -13.32 -21.61 -18.96
C ALA A 121 -13.44 -21.80 -20.49
N GLU A 122 -13.47 -20.69 -21.24
CA GLU A 122 -13.47 -20.74 -22.72
C GLU A 122 -12.19 -21.33 -23.29
N LYS A 123 -11.02 -21.00 -22.73
CA LYS A 123 -9.75 -21.61 -23.14
C LYS A 123 -9.72 -23.10 -22.82
N ALA A 124 -10.21 -23.52 -21.64
CA ALA A 124 -10.31 -24.93 -21.28
C ALA A 124 -11.26 -25.70 -22.21
N LEU A 125 -12.36 -25.07 -22.66
CA LEU A 125 -13.24 -25.65 -23.68
C LEU A 125 -12.52 -25.76 -25.03
N LYS A 126 -11.89 -24.68 -25.51
CA LYS A 126 -11.13 -24.70 -26.77
C LYS A 126 -10.02 -25.76 -26.78
N ASP A 127 -9.27 -25.89 -25.69
CA ASP A 127 -8.21 -26.89 -25.52
C ASP A 127 -8.76 -28.33 -25.45
N ARG A 128 -10.01 -28.53 -25.03
CA ARG A 128 -10.67 -29.84 -25.02
C ARG A 128 -11.14 -30.27 -26.41
N TYR A 129 -11.54 -29.32 -27.25
CA TYR A 129 -12.13 -29.59 -28.56
C TYR A 129 -11.18 -29.38 -29.75
N LEU A 130 -10.02 -28.76 -29.55
CA LEU A 130 -9.02 -28.58 -30.60
C LEU A 130 -7.83 -29.53 -30.39
N PRO A 131 -7.47 -30.36 -31.38
CA PRO A 131 -6.27 -31.18 -31.30
C PRO A 131 -5.05 -30.27 -31.23
N LYS A 132 -4.18 -30.53 -30.25
CA LYS A 132 -2.90 -29.84 -30.10
C LYS A 132 -2.05 -30.15 -31.34
N LYS A 133 -1.76 -29.13 -32.15
CA LYS A 133 -0.71 -29.21 -33.17
C LYS A 133 0.65 -29.18 -32.52
#